data_AF-A0A925WG26-F1
#
_entry.id   AF-A0A925WG26-F1
#
_cell.length_a   1.000
_cell.length_b   1.000
_cell.length_c   1.000
_cell.angle_alpha   90.00
_cell.angle_beta   90.00
_cell.angle_gamma   90.00
#
_symmetry.space_group_name_H-M   'P 1'
#
loop_
_entity.id
_entity.type
_entity.pdbx_description
1 polymer ?
#
loop_
_entity_poly.entity_id
_entity_poly.type
_entity_poly.pdbx_seq_one_letter_code
_entity_poly.pdbx_strand_id
1 'polypeptide(L)'
;RAINDPKIRIIPTHWNERIRNDYSMKGFVYGQQKSIALFNCTGDWAFYLEGDELIHENDLPKIRAAMEKHLNDDRVEALIFDYIHFYGNKNTYAWSPAWYRTAPRILRNTIPAWAPKGLFFLVMADHKRGRYPRAAHCGATIYHYGWVRNEAQMNLKLSAVERNWSNTAKTVDYAEIDPLTLKPFTGVHPKPVQGWLPEASGLFQANPDHHLTSREKKHRLMLKLETWFGFTFKKKHYKLVA
;
A
#
# COMPACT_ATOMS: atom_id res chain seq x y z
N ARG A 1 -4.73 14.62 -20.99
CA ARG A 1 -3.91 15.61 -21.74
C ARG A 1 -3.55 16.72 -20.77
N ALA A 2 -2.33 17.26 -20.85
CA ALA A 2 -1.48 17.71 -19.73
C ALA A 2 -2.15 18.54 -18.60
N ILE A 3 -1.75 18.23 -17.37
CA ILE A 3 -1.80 19.18 -16.25
C ILE A 3 -0.63 20.14 -16.52
N ASN A 4 -0.89 21.42 -16.76
CA ASN A 4 0.12 22.43 -17.12
C ASN A 4 1.05 22.80 -15.95
N ASP A 5 1.59 21.80 -15.26
CA ASP A 5 2.56 21.94 -14.18
C ASP A 5 3.88 21.31 -14.63
N PRO A 6 5.01 22.06 -14.67
CA PRO A 6 6.31 21.53 -15.08
C PRO A 6 6.83 20.41 -14.18
N LYS A 7 6.28 20.23 -12.97
CA LYS A 7 6.62 19.13 -12.06
C LYS A 7 5.89 17.82 -12.39
N ILE A 8 4.87 17.87 -13.25
CA ILE A 8 4.03 16.72 -13.57
C ILE A 8 4.30 16.25 -15.00
N ARG A 9 4.81 15.03 -15.13
CA ARG A 9 4.97 14.35 -16.42
C ARG A 9 3.98 13.19 -16.52
N ILE A 10 3.10 13.23 -17.51
CA ILE A 10 2.18 12.13 -17.82
C ILE A 10 2.88 11.19 -18.81
N ILE A 11 2.97 9.91 -18.46
CA ILE A 11 3.50 8.86 -19.35
C ILE A 11 2.29 8.14 -19.98
N PRO A 12 1.99 8.37 -21.28
CA PRO A 12 0.94 7.63 -21.94
C PRO A 12 1.40 6.18 -22.16
N THR A 13 0.61 5.22 -21.67
CA THR A 13 0.90 3.79 -21.82
C THR A 13 -0.31 3.05 -22.38
N HIS A 14 -0.05 1.96 -23.09
CA HIS A 14 -1.09 1.01 -23.48
C HIS A 14 -1.07 -0.17 -22.52
N TRP A 15 -2.22 -0.49 -21.94
CA TRP A 15 -2.36 -1.64 -21.04
C TRP A 15 -2.59 -2.88 -21.88
N ASN A 16 -1.76 -3.92 -21.69
CA ASN A 16 -2.02 -5.20 -22.34
C ASN A 16 -3.15 -5.93 -21.60
N GLU A 17 -4.39 -5.69 -22.03
CA GLU A 17 -5.58 -6.32 -21.45
C GLU A 17 -5.71 -7.81 -21.75
N ARG A 18 -4.83 -8.37 -22.59
CA ARG A 18 -4.79 -9.80 -22.91
C ARG A 18 -3.95 -10.61 -21.92
N ILE A 19 -3.32 -9.96 -20.94
CA ILE A 19 -2.61 -10.68 -19.87
C ILE A 19 -3.62 -11.53 -19.11
N ARG A 20 -3.47 -12.85 -19.19
CA ARG A 20 -4.38 -13.78 -18.53
C ARG A 20 -4.17 -13.79 -17.02
N ASN A 21 -5.27 -13.81 -16.27
CA ASN A 21 -5.29 -13.83 -14.81
C ASN A 21 -5.28 -15.25 -14.20
N ASP A 22 -5.28 -16.27 -15.05
CA ASP A 22 -5.25 -17.70 -14.70
C ASP A 22 -3.83 -18.27 -14.59
N TYR A 23 -2.82 -17.50 -14.97
CA TYR A 23 -1.43 -17.76 -14.57
C TYR A 23 -1.21 -17.38 -13.11
N SER A 24 -0.09 -17.83 -12.53
CA SER A 24 0.25 -17.63 -11.11
C SER A 24 0.32 -16.15 -10.67
N MET A 25 0.47 -15.21 -11.61
CA MET A 25 0.69 -13.79 -11.34
C MET A 25 -0.52 -12.89 -11.65
N LYS A 26 -1.54 -12.99 -10.80
CA LYS A 26 -2.69 -12.08 -10.79
C LYS A 26 -2.29 -10.61 -10.58
N GLY A 27 -2.95 -9.69 -11.27
CA GLY A 27 -2.73 -8.25 -11.18
C GLY A 27 -1.42 -7.77 -11.80
N PHE A 28 -0.81 -8.56 -12.70
CA PHE A 28 0.51 -8.25 -13.29
C PHE A 28 0.54 -6.91 -14.03
N VAL A 29 -0.55 -6.52 -14.67
CA VAL A 29 -0.64 -5.24 -15.41
C VAL A 29 -0.31 -4.03 -14.54
N TYR A 30 -0.65 -4.06 -13.24
CA TYR A 30 -0.29 -2.98 -12.31
C TYR A 30 1.22 -2.93 -12.05
N GLY A 31 1.87 -4.09 -11.96
CA GLY A 31 3.33 -4.18 -11.89
C GLY A 31 4.00 -3.65 -13.16
N GLN A 32 3.44 -3.97 -14.33
CA GLN A 32 3.91 -3.42 -15.61
C GLN A 32 3.88 -1.89 -15.62
N GLN A 33 2.75 -1.28 -15.27
CA GLN A 33 2.63 0.18 -15.25
C GLN A 33 3.54 0.84 -14.21
N LYS A 34 3.64 0.24 -13.02
CA LYS A 34 4.56 0.70 -11.97
C LYS A 34 6.02 0.62 -12.42
N SER A 35 6.40 -0.44 -13.14
CA SER A 35 7.77 -0.61 -13.67
C SER A 35 8.06 0.39 -14.78
N ILE A 36 7.10 0.66 -15.68
CA ILE A 36 7.24 1.71 -16.70
C ILE A 36 7.50 3.07 -16.06
N ALA A 37 6.76 3.41 -15.00
CA ALA A 37 6.97 4.64 -14.24
C ALA A 37 8.34 4.68 -13.57
N LEU A 38 8.76 3.58 -12.94
CA LEU A 38 10.09 3.46 -12.31
C LEU A 38 11.22 3.69 -13.32
N PHE A 39 11.17 3.06 -14.50
CA PHE A 39 12.19 3.21 -15.55
C PHE A 39 12.24 4.62 -16.16
N ASN A 40 11.28 5.47 -15.78
CA ASN A 40 11.18 6.85 -16.20
C ASN A 40 11.63 7.84 -15.11
N CYS A 41 12.07 7.34 -13.95
CA CYS A 41 12.70 8.14 -12.90
C CYS A 41 14.19 8.35 -13.20
N THR A 42 14.70 9.54 -12.88
CA THR A 42 16.11 9.92 -13.13
C THR A 42 16.88 10.37 -11.89
N GLY A 43 16.20 10.59 -10.76
CA GLY A 43 16.86 10.94 -9.49
C GLY A 43 17.53 9.73 -8.83
N ASP A 44 18.25 9.95 -7.73
CA ASP A 44 18.92 8.89 -6.95
C ASP A 44 17.93 7.90 -6.33
N TRP A 45 16.76 8.42 -5.97
CA TRP A 45 15.66 7.71 -5.34
C TRP A 45 14.40 7.85 -6.19
N ALA A 46 13.62 6.77 -6.29
CA ALA A 46 12.29 6.76 -6.88
C ALA A 46 11.23 6.61 -5.78
N PHE A 47 10.39 7.63 -5.58
CA PHE A 47 9.30 7.61 -4.60
C PHE A 47 7.98 7.25 -5.29
N TYR A 48 7.45 6.08 -4.97
CA TYR A 48 6.18 5.55 -5.46
C TYR A 48 5.05 5.83 -4.47
N LEU A 49 3.90 6.27 -4.98
CA LEU A 49 2.62 6.38 -4.26
C LEU A 49 1.48 5.88 -5.16
N GLU A 50 0.50 5.20 -4.56
CA GLU A 50 -0.77 4.88 -5.20
C GLU A 50 -1.72 6.09 -5.18
N GLY A 51 -2.72 6.13 -6.07
CA GLY A 51 -3.61 7.28 -6.21
C GLY A 51 -4.53 7.55 -5.02
N ASP A 52 -4.59 6.63 -4.07
CA ASP A 52 -5.30 6.71 -2.79
C ASP A 52 -4.34 6.72 -1.58
N GLU A 53 -3.05 6.97 -1.81
CA GLU A 53 -2.02 7.13 -0.77
C GLU A 53 -1.57 8.59 -0.64
N LEU A 54 -1.40 9.05 0.60
CA LEU A 54 -0.93 10.39 0.91
C LEU A 54 0.14 10.36 2.01
N ILE A 55 0.96 11.41 2.01
CA ILE A 55 1.95 11.70 3.03
C ILE A 55 1.49 12.91 3.84
N HIS A 56 1.66 12.85 5.16
CA HIS A 56 1.42 14.02 6.02
C HIS A 56 2.57 15.02 5.86
N GLU A 57 2.27 16.32 5.78
CA GLU A 57 3.28 17.37 5.61
C GLU A 57 4.38 17.36 6.68
N ASN A 58 4.05 16.98 7.92
CA ASN A 58 4.98 16.85 9.04
C ASN A 58 6.01 15.73 8.85
N ASP A 59 5.75 14.78 7.95
CA ASP A 59 6.66 13.68 7.66
C ASP A 59 7.64 14.00 6.52
N LEU A 60 7.40 15.05 5.73
CA LEU A 60 8.29 15.43 4.62
C LEU A 60 9.76 15.65 5.05
N PRO A 61 10.06 16.34 6.18
CA PRO A 61 11.43 16.49 6.65
C PRO A 61 12.08 15.15 7.03
N LYS A 62 11.31 14.22 7.63
CA LYS A 62 11.81 12.89 8.03
C LYS A 62 12.18 12.06 6.81
N ILE A 63 11.32 12.09 5.79
CA ILE A 63 11.54 11.37 4.52
C ILE A 63 12.81 11.88 3.85
N ARG A 64 12.96 13.20 3.72
CA ARG A 64 14.16 13.82 3.16
C ARG A 64 15.42 13.42 3.94
N ALA A 65 15.41 13.55 5.26
CA ALA A 65 16.54 13.18 6.11
C ALA A 65 16.91 11.69 5.97
N ALA A 66 15.93 10.79 5.84
CA ALA A 66 16.18 9.37 5.61
C ALA A 66 16.82 9.11 4.23
N MET A 67 16.36 9.79 3.18
CA MET A 67 16.94 9.70 1.84
C MET A 67 18.39 10.20 1.80
N GLU A 68 18.67 11.32 2.46
CA GLU A 68 20.01 11.92 2.56
C GLU A 68 20.95 11.04 3.39
N LYS A 69 20.50 10.57 4.57
CA LYS A 69 21.28 9.67 5.44
C LYS A 69 21.73 8.40 4.73
N HIS A 70 20.86 7.81 3.90
CA HIS A 70 21.12 6.54 3.25
C HIS A 70 21.59 6.67 1.80
N LEU A 71 21.79 7.89 1.29
CA LEU A 71 22.15 8.13 -0.11
C LEU A 71 23.40 7.34 -0.52
N ASN A 72 24.44 7.39 0.31
CA ASN A 72 25.75 6.76 0.05
C ASN A 72 25.92 5.39 0.77
N ASP A 73 24.84 4.81 1.30
CA ASP A 73 24.88 3.48 1.93
C ASP A 73 24.31 2.41 1.00
N ASP A 74 25.19 1.70 0.29
CA ASP A 74 24.84 0.64 -0.66
C ASP A 74 24.15 -0.58 -0.02
N ARG A 75 24.18 -0.68 1.31
CA ARG A 75 23.42 -1.71 2.03
C ARG A 75 21.93 -1.42 1.96
N VAL A 76 21.52 -0.15 1.82
CA VAL A 76 20.13 0.31 1.77
C VAL A 76 19.69 0.50 0.31
N GLU A 77 18.73 -0.31 -0.11
CA GLU A 77 18.17 -0.32 -1.47
C GLU A 77 16.75 0.27 -1.50
N ALA A 78 16.08 0.37 -0.35
CA ALA A 78 14.75 0.94 -0.24
C ALA A 78 14.53 1.62 1.13
N LEU A 79 13.58 2.54 1.17
CA LEU A 79 13.02 3.05 2.43
C LEU A 79 11.58 2.55 2.60
N ILE A 80 11.31 1.99 3.77
CA ILE A 80 9.98 1.51 4.16
C ILE A 80 9.26 2.52 5.02
N PHE A 81 7.95 2.51 4.91
CA PHE A 81 7.02 3.39 5.61
C PHE A 81 6.08 2.55 6.45
N ASP A 82 5.62 3.10 7.57
CA ASP A 82 4.45 2.59 8.29
C ASP A 82 3.17 2.89 7.49
N TYR A 83 2.09 2.17 7.81
CA TYR A 83 0.81 2.30 7.12
C TYR A 83 -0.36 2.51 8.07
N ILE A 84 -1.23 3.45 7.68
CA ILE A 84 -2.58 3.57 8.21
C ILE A 84 -3.55 3.31 7.06
N HIS A 85 -4.36 2.28 7.19
CA HIS A 85 -5.40 1.91 6.22
C HIS A 85 -6.75 2.37 6.72
N PHE A 86 -7.22 3.53 6.23
CA PHE A 86 -8.55 4.02 6.58
C PHE A 86 -9.63 3.12 6.00
N TYR A 87 -10.72 2.92 6.74
CA TYR A 87 -11.78 1.98 6.41
C TYR A 87 -13.16 2.55 6.71
N GLY A 88 -14.02 2.61 5.69
CA GLY A 88 -15.42 3.00 5.81
C GLY A 88 -15.63 4.51 6.01
N ASN A 89 -14.89 5.14 6.92
CA ASN A 89 -14.97 6.57 7.18
C ASN A 89 -13.60 7.18 7.54
N LYS A 90 -13.55 8.52 7.69
CA LYS A 90 -12.31 9.24 8.02
C LYS A 90 -11.77 8.94 9.43
N ASN A 91 -12.64 8.59 10.37
CA ASN A 91 -12.29 8.39 11.77
C ASN A 91 -11.78 6.97 12.09
N THR A 92 -11.79 6.05 11.12
CA THR A 92 -11.55 4.63 11.37
C THR A 92 -10.44 4.09 10.49
N TYR A 93 -9.51 3.36 11.09
CA TYR A 93 -8.54 2.56 10.36
C TYR A 93 -8.66 1.08 10.73
N ALA A 94 -8.35 0.22 9.76
CA ALA A 94 -8.33 -1.22 9.93
C ALA A 94 -6.93 -1.69 10.35
N TRP A 95 -6.87 -2.49 11.41
CA TRP A 95 -5.66 -3.05 11.97
C TRP A 95 -5.79 -4.55 12.23
N SER A 96 -5.20 -5.34 11.34
CA SER A 96 -5.06 -6.79 11.52
C SER A 96 -3.91 -7.32 10.65
N PRO A 97 -3.43 -8.56 10.85
CA PRO A 97 -2.45 -9.19 9.96
C PRO A 97 -2.88 -9.29 8.49
N ALA A 98 -4.16 -9.04 8.17
CA ALA A 98 -4.62 -8.92 6.78
C ALA A 98 -4.03 -7.70 6.07
N TRP A 99 -3.78 -6.63 6.83
CA TRP A 99 -3.35 -5.33 6.38
C TRP A 99 -1.84 -5.20 6.60
N TYR A 100 -1.11 -4.80 5.56
CA TYR A 100 0.34 -4.71 5.68
C TYR A 100 0.68 -3.46 6.52
N ARG A 101 1.46 -3.67 7.58
CA ARG A 101 1.80 -2.58 8.52
C ARG A 101 2.91 -1.67 8.00
N THR A 102 3.69 -2.17 7.05
CA THR A 102 4.83 -1.46 6.47
C THR A 102 5.02 -1.88 5.02
N ALA A 103 5.42 -0.97 4.14
CA ALA A 103 5.78 -1.30 2.76
C ALA A 103 6.94 -0.43 2.24
N PRO A 104 7.73 -0.94 1.28
CA PRO A 104 8.73 -0.13 0.58
C PRO A 104 8.01 0.84 -0.36
N ARG A 105 8.33 2.12 -0.26
CA ARG A 105 7.76 3.18 -1.11
C ARG A 105 8.82 4.04 -1.79
N ILE A 106 10.02 4.12 -1.22
CA ILE A 106 11.16 4.72 -1.91
C ILE A 106 12.14 3.60 -2.27
N LEU A 107 12.56 3.54 -3.53
CA LEU A 107 13.52 2.58 -4.05
C LEU A 107 14.74 3.33 -4.58
N ARG A 108 15.94 2.80 -4.33
CA ARG A 108 17.17 3.29 -4.98
C ARG A 108 17.02 3.10 -6.48
N ASN A 109 17.18 4.18 -7.24
CA ASN A 109 16.89 4.19 -8.66
C ASN A 109 18.13 3.84 -9.52
N THR A 110 19.28 3.64 -8.88
CA THR A 110 20.57 3.30 -9.53
C THR A 110 20.91 1.82 -9.50
N ILE A 111 19.94 0.95 -9.19
CA ILE A 111 20.11 -0.51 -9.11
C ILE A 111 19.13 -1.23 -10.04
N PRO A 112 19.47 -2.44 -10.54
CA PRO A 112 18.57 -3.21 -11.39
C PRO A 112 17.36 -3.72 -10.58
N ALA A 113 16.22 -3.06 -10.72
CA ALA A 113 15.02 -3.38 -9.98
C ALA A 113 13.75 -3.13 -10.80
N TRP A 114 12.67 -3.85 -10.48
CA TRP A 114 11.36 -3.71 -11.13
C TRP A 114 10.24 -4.11 -10.19
N ALA A 115 8.98 -3.91 -10.59
CA ALA A 115 7.82 -4.24 -9.78
C ALA A 115 6.92 -5.29 -10.47
N PRO A 116 6.81 -6.51 -9.95
CA PRO A 116 5.92 -7.53 -10.53
C PRO A 116 4.43 -7.30 -10.21
N LYS A 117 4.12 -6.42 -9.24
CA LYS A 117 2.77 -6.05 -8.77
C LYS A 117 2.79 -4.61 -8.22
N GLY A 118 1.61 -4.05 -7.91
CA GLY A 118 1.49 -2.70 -7.34
C GLY A 118 2.21 -2.51 -5.99
N LEU A 119 2.13 -3.48 -5.09
CA LEU A 119 2.54 -3.27 -3.70
C LEU A 119 4.06 -3.17 -3.45
N PHE A 120 4.89 -3.95 -4.14
CA PHE A 120 6.31 -4.12 -3.80
C PHE A 120 7.25 -4.08 -5.01
N PHE A 121 8.55 -4.19 -4.75
CA PHE A 121 9.63 -4.19 -5.74
C PHE A 121 10.49 -5.44 -5.59
N LEU A 122 11.16 -5.83 -6.67
CA LEU A 122 12.22 -6.83 -6.69
C LEU A 122 13.51 -6.18 -7.20
N VAL A 123 14.60 -6.42 -6.49
CA VAL A 123 15.97 -6.15 -6.94
C VAL A 123 16.49 -7.41 -7.58
N MET A 124 17.10 -7.30 -8.76
CA MET A 124 17.68 -8.43 -9.46
C MET A 124 18.93 -8.92 -8.72
N ALA A 125 18.93 -10.18 -8.32
CA ALA A 125 20.11 -10.85 -7.79
C ALA A 125 21.01 -11.36 -8.92
N ASP A 126 20.40 -11.78 -10.02
CA ASP A 126 21.04 -12.12 -11.29
C ASP A 126 20.03 -11.88 -12.44
N HIS A 127 20.37 -12.26 -13.67
CA HIS A 127 19.52 -12.05 -14.85
C HIS A 127 18.23 -12.88 -14.88
N LYS A 128 18.01 -13.81 -13.93
CA LYS A 128 16.82 -14.66 -13.82
C LYS A 128 16.05 -14.46 -12.52
N ARG A 129 16.74 -14.14 -11.43
CA ARG A 129 16.19 -14.19 -10.07
C ARG A 129 16.11 -12.79 -9.46
N GLY A 130 14.90 -12.43 -9.05
CA GLY A 130 14.65 -11.26 -8.21
C GLY A 130 14.59 -11.63 -6.72
N ARG A 131 14.90 -10.66 -5.86
CA ARG A 131 14.73 -10.73 -4.40
C ARG A 131 14.11 -9.45 -3.88
N TYR A 132 13.55 -9.49 -2.67
CA TYR A 132 13.12 -8.25 -2.03
C TYR A 132 14.31 -7.32 -1.73
N PRO A 133 14.10 -5.99 -1.80
CA PRO A 133 15.13 -5.02 -1.48
C PRO A 133 15.54 -5.09 0.00
N ARG A 134 16.81 -4.77 0.27
CA ARG A 134 17.28 -4.44 1.62
C ARG A 134 16.81 -3.03 1.98
N ALA A 135 16.20 -2.85 3.14
CA ALA A 135 15.52 -1.61 3.47
C ALA A 135 15.86 -1.07 4.86
N ALA A 136 15.88 0.26 4.94
CA ALA A 136 15.87 1.01 6.20
C ALA A 136 14.48 1.64 6.42
N HIS A 137 14.15 1.90 7.69
CA HIS A 137 12.90 2.58 8.03
C HIS A 137 13.02 4.09 7.79
N CYS A 138 12.05 4.70 7.10
CA CYS A 138 12.10 6.16 6.85
C CYS A 138 11.61 7.01 8.03
N GLY A 139 10.84 6.42 8.96
CA GLY A 139 10.25 7.14 10.10
C GLY A 139 8.98 7.93 9.77
N ALA A 140 8.38 7.71 8.59
CA ALA A 140 7.15 8.34 8.13
C ALA A 140 6.04 7.31 7.87
N THR A 141 4.81 7.81 7.77
CA THR A 141 3.61 6.99 7.60
C THR A 141 2.89 7.32 6.29
N ILE A 142 2.45 6.27 5.59
CA ILE A 142 1.55 6.38 4.45
C ILE A 142 0.10 6.33 4.96
N TYR A 143 -0.67 7.34 4.57
CA TYR A 143 -2.10 7.45 4.83
C TYR A 143 -2.84 6.91 3.61
N HIS A 144 -3.40 5.71 3.73
CA HIS A 144 -4.02 4.99 2.62
C HIS A 144 -5.54 4.98 2.75
N TYR A 145 -6.22 5.61 1.79
CA TYR A 145 -7.67 5.89 1.79
C TYR A 145 -8.47 4.96 0.87
N GLY A 146 -7.91 3.82 0.46
CA GLY A 146 -8.51 2.95 -0.56
C GLY A 146 -9.90 2.41 -0.21
N TRP A 147 -10.29 2.42 1.07
CA TRP A 147 -11.58 1.97 1.61
C TRP A 147 -12.44 3.11 2.19
N VAL A 148 -12.09 4.38 1.96
CA VAL A 148 -12.90 5.54 2.36
C VAL A 148 -13.75 5.99 1.17
N ARG A 149 -14.73 5.17 0.84
CA ARG A 149 -15.70 5.37 -0.25
C ARG A 149 -17.02 4.74 0.17
N ASN A 150 -18.13 5.16 -0.44
CA ASN A 150 -19.37 4.44 -0.21
C ASN A 150 -19.31 3.04 -0.86
N GLU A 151 -20.14 2.13 -0.37
CA GLU A 151 -20.10 0.72 -0.78
C GLU A 151 -20.37 0.55 -2.28
N ALA A 152 -21.31 1.32 -2.85
CA ALA A 152 -21.60 1.30 -4.28
C ALA A 152 -20.36 1.68 -5.12
N GLN A 153 -19.62 2.71 -4.71
CA GLN A 153 -18.37 3.13 -5.35
C GLN A 153 -17.28 2.06 -5.22
N MET A 154 -17.20 1.36 -4.09
CA MET A 154 -16.25 0.26 -3.92
C MET A 154 -16.62 -0.92 -4.82
N ASN A 155 -17.89 -1.32 -4.86
CA ASN A 155 -18.34 -2.42 -5.71
C ASN A 155 -18.17 -2.08 -7.20
N LEU A 156 -18.35 -0.81 -7.60
CA LEU A 156 -18.02 -0.34 -8.95
C LEU A 156 -16.51 -0.40 -9.24
N LYS A 157 -15.66 -0.01 -8.28
CA LYS A 157 -14.20 -0.16 -8.39
C LYS A 157 -13.83 -1.63 -8.55
N LEU A 158 -14.36 -2.50 -7.69
CA LEU A 158 -14.09 -3.93 -7.70
C LEU A 158 -14.48 -4.56 -9.03
N SER A 159 -15.69 -4.30 -9.55
CA SER A 159 -16.11 -4.84 -10.84
C SER A 159 -15.21 -4.41 -12.00
N ALA A 160 -14.73 -3.16 -12.00
CA ALA A 160 -13.83 -2.65 -13.02
C ALA A 160 -12.42 -3.28 -12.96
N VAL A 161 -11.94 -3.62 -11.76
CA VAL A 161 -10.58 -4.16 -11.57
C VAL A 161 -10.54 -5.68 -11.55
N GLU A 162 -11.64 -6.36 -11.17
CA GLU A 162 -11.72 -7.81 -10.90
C GLU A 162 -11.15 -8.65 -12.03
N ARG A 163 -11.37 -8.23 -13.29
CA ARG A 163 -10.83 -8.90 -14.50
C ARG A 163 -9.33 -9.18 -14.43
N ASN A 164 -8.56 -8.38 -13.69
CA ASN A 164 -7.11 -8.59 -13.57
C ASN A 164 -6.71 -9.57 -12.43
N TRP A 165 -7.64 -10.00 -11.57
CA TRP A 165 -7.39 -10.89 -10.42
C TRP A 165 -8.20 -12.18 -10.43
N SER A 166 -9.44 -12.15 -10.89
CA SER A 166 -10.27 -13.34 -11.01
C SER A 166 -11.38 -13.16 -12.07
N ASN A 167 -12.03 -14.27 -12.41
CA ASN A 167 -13.20 -14.26 -13.31
C ASN A 167 -14.52 -14.30 -12.53
N THR A 168 -14.48 -14.13 -11.20
CA THR A 168 -15.67 -14.17 -10.34
C THR A 168 -15.92 -12.78 -9.77
N ALA A 169 -17.08 -12.20 -10.07
CA ALA A 169 -17.48 -10.94 -9.47
C ALA A 169 -17.64 -11.13 -7.95
N LYS A 170 -16.93 -10.32 -7.18
CA LYS A 170 -17.09 -10.24 -5.73
C LYS A 170 -17.65 -8.89 -5.37
N THR A 171 -18.77 -8.90 -4.67
CA THR A 171 -19.25 -7.73 -3.95
C THR A 171 -18.65 -7.74 -2.55
N VAL A 172 -18.53 -6.55 -1.98
CA VAL A 172 -18.13 -6.36 -0.59
C VAL A 172 -19.27 -5.66 0.12
N ASP A 173 -19.55 -6.16 1.31
CA ASP A 173 -20.33 -5.50 2.35
C ASP A 173 -19.33 -4.96 3.38
N TYR A 174 -19.35 -3.65 3.63
CA TYR A 174 -18.40 -3.04 4.55
C TYR A 174 -18.68 -3.39 6.01
N ALA A 175 -19.93 -3.71 6.35
CA ALA A 175 -20.31 -4.07 7.70
C ALA A 175 -19.82 -5.48 8.07
N GLU A 176 -19.60 -6.35 7.08
CA GLU A 176 -19.08 -7.71 7.25
C GLU A 176 -17.56 -7.74 7.46
N ILE A 177 -17.13 -7.16 8.58
CA ILE A 177 -15.75 -7.10 9.03
C ILE A 177 -15.65 -7.38 10.53
N ASP A 178 -14.60 -8.08 10.94
CA ASP A 178 -14.26 -8.22 12.36
C ASP A 178 -14.13 -6.85 13.08
N PRO A 179 -15.05 -6.50 14.01
CA PRO A 179 -15.05 -5.20 14.68
C PRO A 179 -13.81 -4.96 15.55
N LEU A 180 -13.12 -6.02 16.01
CA LEU A 180 -11.88 -5.85 16.78
C LEU A 180 -10.73 -5.28 15.94
N THR A 181 -10.85 -5.34 14.62
CA THR A 181 -9.86 -4.79 13.68
C THR A 181 -10.08 -3.30 13.42
N LEU A 182 -11.26 -2.75 13.72
CA LEU A 182 -11.55 -1.34 13.55
C LEU A 182 -11.00 -0.55 14.75
N LYS A 183 -10.24 0.52 14.46
CA LYS A 183 -9.59 1.37 15.47
C LYS A 183 -9.87 2.84 15.19
N PRO A 184 -10.04 3.65 16.26
CA PRO A 184 -10.23 5.08 16.10
C PRO A 184 -8.93 5.74 15.65
N PHE A 185 -9.00 6.55 14.62
CA PHE A 185 -7.92 7.44 14.22
C PHE A 185 -8.01 8.73 15.04
N THR A 186 -6.99 9.00 15.85
CA THR A 186 -6.91 10.19 16.72
C THR A 186 -5.88 11.22 16.24
N GLY A 187 -5.28 10.99 15.07
CA GLY A 187 -4.31 11.90 14.47
C GLY A 187 -4.98 12.97 13.61
N VAL A 188 -4.15 13.66 12.82
CA VAL A 188 -4.61 14.66 11.83
C VAL A 188 -4.42 14.07 10.43
N HIS A 189 -5.43 14.23 9.57
CA HIS A 189 -5.31 13.83 8.17
C HIS A 189 -4.40 14.81 7.41
N PRO A 190 -3.64 14.36 6.39
CA PRO A 190 -2.88 15.26 5.51
C PRO A 190 -3.77 16.38 4.95
N LYS A 191 -3.28 17.61 4.96
CA LYS A 191 -4.04 18.79 4.50
C LYS A 191 -4.76 18.60 3.15
N PRO A 192 -4.16 17.98 2.11
CA PRO A 192 -4.81 17.86 0.80
C PRO A 192 -6.13 17.07 0.79
N VAL A 193 -6.36 16.20 1.79
CA VAL A 193 -7.54 15.33 1.80
C VAL A 193 -8.64 15.81 2.74
N GLN A 194 -8.36 16.73 3.66
CA GLN A 194 -9.30 17.14 4.70
C GLN A 194 -10.64 17.63 4.14
N GLY A 195 -10.62 18.41 3.05
CA GLY A 195 -11.83 18.90 2.38
C GLY A 195 -12.53 17.90 1.45
N TRP A 196 -11.91 16.73 1.21
CA TRP A 196 -12.44 15.68 0.33
C TRP A 196 -13.13 14.55 1.11
N LEU A 197 -12.84 14.41 2.40
CA LEU A 197 -13.35 13.32 3.23
C LEU A 197 -14.81 13.60 3.63
N PRO A 198 -15.72 12.63 3.45
CA PRO A 198 -17.07 12.74 3.97
C PRO A 198 -17.10 12.98 5.47
N GLU A 199 -18.08 13.74 5.94
CA GLU A 199 -18.33 13.88 7.37
C GLU A 199 -18.71 12.53 7.98
N ALA A 200 -18.22 12.29 9.20
CA ALA A 200 -18.43 11.04 9.91
C ALA A 200 -18.38 11.28 11.41
N SER A 201 -19.26 10.61 12.15
CA SER A 201 -19.27 10.58 13.61
C SER A 201 -18.80 9.21 14.11
N GLY A 202 -17.89 9.22 15.08
CA GLY A 202 -17.41 8.01 15.75
C GLY A 202 -16.71 7.00 14.84
N LEU A 203 -16.60 5.77 15.34
CA LEU A 203 -16.03 4.62 14.64
C LEU A 203 -17.01 4.10 13.57
N PHE A 204 -16.49 3.55 12.48
CA PHE A 204 -17.29 2.82 11.51
C PHE A 204 -18.00 1.64 12.21
N GLN A 205 -19.29 1.47 11.90
CA GLN A 205 -20.14 0.46 12.55
C GLN A 205 -20.13 -0.81 11.70
N ALA A 206 -19.48 -1.86 12.22
CA ALA A 206 -19.60 -3.20 11.66
C ALA A 206 -20.97 -3.81 12.01
N ASN A 207 -21.37 -4.87 11.31
CA ASN A 207 -22.55 -5.65 11.66
C ASN A 207 -22.36 -6.26 13.06
N PRO A 208 -23.22 -5.98 14.04
CA PRO A 208 -23.11 -6.55 15.40
C PRO A 208 -23.20 -8.08 15.40
N ASP A 209 -23.89 -8.65 14.41
CA ASP A 209 -24.10 -10.10 14.25
C ASP A 209 -23.07 -10.74 13.30
N HIS A 210 -22.00 -10.03 12.93
CA HIS A 210 -20.97 -10.54 12.02
C HIS A 210 -20.33 -11.83 12.54
N HIS A 211 -20.44 -12.90 11.75
CA HIS A 211 -19.82 -14.19 12.05
C HIS A 211 -18.39 -14.24 11.52
N LEU A 212 -17.42 -14.29 12.43
CA LEU A 212 -16.00 -14.33 12.07
C LEU A 212 -15.67 -15.48 11.12
N THR A 213 -15.03 -15.14 10.02
CA THR A 213 -14.47 -16.11 9.09
C THR A 213 -13.30 -16.87 9.73
N SER A 214 -12.96 -18.04 9.18
CA SER A 214 -11.78 -18.80 9.60
C SER A 214 -10.49 -17.97 9.49
N ARG A 215 -10.44 -17.05 8.53
CA ARG A 215 -9.31 -16.15 8.34
C ARG A 215 -9.21 -15.11 9.45
N GLU A 216 -10.33 -14.51 9.87
CA GLU A 216 -10.35 -13.54 10.98
C GLU A 216 -10.06 -14.20 12.32
N LYS A 217 -10.60 -15.39 12.58
CA LYS A 217 -10.23 -16.20 13.76
C LYS A 217 -8.72 -16.42 13.84
N LYS A 218 -8.09 -16.78 12.72
CA LYS A 218 -6.62 -16.90 12.61
C LYS A 218 -5.91 -15.58 12.89
N HIS A 219 -6.40 -14.47 12.33
CA HIS A 219 -5.81 -13.15 12.55
C HIS A 219 -5.89 -12.71 14.01
N ARG A 220 -7.02 -12.95 14.69
CA ARG A 220 -7.16 -12.69 16.13
C ARG A 220 -6.15 -13.51 16.94
N LEU A 221 -5.97 -14.80 16.63
CA LEU A 221 -4.96 -15.64 17.28
C LEU A 221 -3.55 -15.09 17.08
N MET A 222 -3.20 -14.70 15.85
CA MET A 222 -1.89 -14.11 15.56
C MET A 222 -1.66 -12.85 16.40
N LEU A 223 -2.63 -11.94 16.50
CA LEU A 223 -2.52 -10.73 17.33
C LEU A 223 -2.30 -11.04 18.82
N LYS A 224 -2.96 -12.07 19.35
CA LYS A 224 -2.71 -12.53 20.73
C LYS A 224 -1.28 -13.01 20.91
N LEU A 225 -0.78 -13.82 19.97
CA LEU A 225 0.60 -14.30 20.00
C LEU A 225 1.64 -13.16 19.89
N GLU A 226 1.37 -12.13 19.09
CA GLU A 226 2.24 -10.94 19.05
C GLU A 226 2.30 -10.25 20.41
N THR A 227 1.16 -10.13 21.08
CA THR A 227 1.05 -9.47 22.39
C THR A 227 1.77 -10.27 23.48
N TRP A 228 1.65 -11.60 23.46
CA TRP A 228 2.23 -12.47 24.48
C TRP A 228 3.73 -12.71 24.32
N PHE A 229 4.21 -12.81 23.08
CA PHE A 229 5.59 -13.24 22.81
C PHE A 229 6.45 -12.15 22.16
N GLY A 230 5.91 -10.96 21.92
CA GLY A 230 6.61 -9.88 21.23
C GLY A 230 6.91 -10.16 19.75
N PHE A 231 6.38 -11.25 19.19
CA PHE A 231 6.53 -11.54 17.77
C PHE A 231 5.77 -10.51 16.91
N THR A 232 6.20 -10.36 15.66
CA THR A 232 5.43 -9.57 14.70
C THR A 232 5.23 -10.36 13.41
N PHE A 233 4.01 -10.81 13.18
CA PHE A 233 3.60 -11.49 11.95
C PHE A 233 3.33 -10.45 10.85
N LYS A 234 4.42 -9.89 10.31
CA LYS A 234 4.37 -8.97 9.16
C LYS A 234 4.61 -9.73 7.86
N LYS A 235 3.76 -9.54 6.85
CA LYS A 235 4.16 -9.80 5.46
C LYS A 235 5.21 -8.75 5.09
N LYS A 236 6.46 -9.14 4.95
CA LYS A 236 7.55 -8.24 4.59
C LYS A 236 7.90 -8.44 3.12
N HIS A 237 7.78 -7.39 2.33
CA HIS A 237 8.24 -7.34 0.94
C HIS A 237 9.61 -6.66 0.84
N TYR A 238 10.44 -6.86 1.87
CA TYR A 238 11.76 -6.26 2.10
C TYR A 238 12.53 -7.09 3.14
N LYS A 239 13.85 -6.91 3.19
CA LYS A 239 14.71 -7.38 4.29
C LYS A 239 15.25 -6.17 5.03
N LEU A 240 15.08 -6.07 6.35
CA LEU A 240 15.66 -4.96 7.10
C LEU A 240 17.19 -5.03 7.08
N VAL A 241 17.83 -3.89 6.88
CA VAL A 241 19.25 -3.70 7.16
C VAL A 241 19.39 -3.59 8.68
N ALA A 242 20.35 -4.34 9.24
CA ALA A 242 20.70 -4.29 10.66
C ALA A 242 21.51 -3.02 10.98
#